data_AF-A0AAP3DHI8-F1
#
_entry.id   AF-A0AAP3DHI8-F1
#
_cell.length_a   1.000
_cell.length_b   1.000
_cell.length_c   1.000
_cell.angle_alpha   90.00
_cell.angle_beta   90.00
_cell.angle_gamma   90.00
#
_symmetry.space_group_name_H-M   'P 1'
#
loop_
_entity.id
_entity.type
_entity.pdbx_description
1 polymer ?
#
loop_
_entity_poly.entity_id
_entity_poly.type
_entity_poly.pdbx_seq_one_letter_code
_entity_poly.pdbx_strand_id
1 'polypeptide(L)'
;MDKFEGKLDSLIHKEVRRRIRKCVKHLDRTESENARLSAKLYEQEEEIIALEKELKTAKKLSLQSLTGGYKLGDKVWIVRSEAEQKNCEKCNGSKKVNAIIDGVHEEIKCPSCTFGYQTSWILTPKEDQIEFITITIERQKTFARYWLERIDRYLDENEVFKTKEECQKYCDEINAKNQE
;
A
#
# COMPACT_ATOMS: atom_id res chain seq x y z
N MET A 1 37.52 -70.24 -54.95
CA MET A 1 36.79 -69.70 -53.79
C MET A 1 37.04 -68.19 -53.65
N ASP A 2 38.25 -67.71 -53.89
CA ASP A 2 38.70 -66.32 -53.73
C ASP A 2 37.86 -65.23 -54.44
N LYS A 3 37.31 -65.51 -55.63
CA LYS A 3 36.45 -64.56 -56.35
C LYS A 3 35.09 -64.30 -55.67
N PHE A 4 34.61 -65.26 -54.87
CA PHE A 4 33.32 -65.17 -54.20
C PHE A 4 33.46 -64.43 -52.86
N GLU A 5 34.52 -64.71 -52.12
CA GLU A 5 34.87 -63.99 -50.88
C GLU A 5 35.13 -62.51 -51.15
N GLY A 6 35.91 -62.15 -52.17
CA GLY A 6 36.14 -60.74 -52.51
C GLY A 6 34.87 -59.98 -52.92
N LYS A 7 33.88 -60.66 -53.52
CA LYS A 7 32.56 -60.08 -53.85
C LYS A 7 31.70 -59.90 -52.59
N LEU A 8 31.75 -60.85 -51.66
CA LEU A 8 31.02 -60.78 -50.41
C LEU A 8 31.54 -59.63 -49.53
N ASP A 9 32.85 -59.49 -49.39
CA ASP A 9 33.49 -58.38 -48.67
C ASP A 9 33.14 -57.01 -49.27
N SER A 10 33.13 -56.92 -50.59
CA SER A 10 32.68 -55.71 -51.31
C SER A 10 31.25 -55.30 -50.95
N LEU A 11 30.33 -56.26 -50.89
CA LEU A 11 28.92 -56.03 -50.54
C LEU A 11 28.76 -55.63 -49.08
N ILE A 12 29.49 -56.30 -48.18
CA ILE A 12 29.51 -55.96 -46.74
C ILE A 12 30.02 -54.55 -46.55
N HIS A 13 31.17 -54.18 -47.14
CA HIS A 13 31.71 -52.83 -47.06
C HIS A 13 30.74 -51.76 -47.60
N LYS A 14 30.03 -52.07 -48.69
CA LYS A 14 29.04 -51.15 -49.27
C LYS A 14 27.87 -50.91 -48.32
N GLU A 15 27.33 -51.96 -47.69
CA GLU A 15 26.21 -51.81 -46.74
C GLU A 15 26.67 -51.16 -45.43
N VAL A 16 27.85 -51.49 -44.92
CA VAL A 16 28.44 -50.83 -43.74
C VAL A 16 28.62 -49.33 -44.00
N ARG A 17 29.21 -48.93 -45.14
CA ARG A 17 29.33 -47.52 -45.51
C ARG A 17 27.97 -46.84 -45.65
N ARG A 18 26.96 -47.53 -46.19
CA ARG A 18 25.59 -46.99 -46.30
C ARG A 18 25.01 -46.69 -44.93
N ARG A 19 25.14 -47.63 -43.98
CA ARG A 19 24.67 -47.46 -42.59
C ARG A 19 25.41 -46.35 -41.87
N ILE A 20 26.75 -46.30 -41.96
CA ILE A 20 27.56 -45.23 -41.38
C ILE A 20 27.10 -43.87 -41.89
N ARG A 21 26.93 -43.70 -43.22
CA ARG A 21 26.44 -42.43 -43.78
C ARG A 21 25.06 -42.03 -43.27
N LYS A 22 24.17 -43.00 -43.07
CA LYS A 22 22.83 -42.74 -42.52
C LYS A 22 22.92 -42.28 -41.06
N CYS A 23 23.77 -42.92 -40.25
CA CYS A 23 24.02 -42.52 -38.87
C CYS A 23 24.65 -41.13 -38.78
N VAL A 24 25.68 -40.83 -39.58
CA VAL A 24 26.31 -39.50 -39.62
C VAL A 24 25.30 -38.41 -39.97
N LYS A 25 24.50 -38.61 -41.03
CA LYS A 25 23.43 -37.65 -41.38
C LYS A 25 22.40 -37.43 -40.29
N HIS A 26 22.12 -38.46 -39.48
CA HIS A 26 21.21 -38.32 -38.35
C HIS A 26 21.86 -37.51 -37.22
N LEU A 27 23.14 -37.79 -36.91
CA LEU A 27 23.91 -37.02 -35.93
C LEU A 27 23.97 -35.54 -36.32
N ASP A 28 24.32 -35.22 -37.56
CA ASP A 28 24.41 -33.83 -38.05
C ASP A 28 23.08 -33.07 -37.86
N ARG A 29 21.95 -33.77 -38.10
CA ARG A 29 20.60 -33.21 -37.90
C ARG A 29 20.30 -32.98 -36.43
N THR A 30 20.59 -33.96 -35.58
CA THR A 30 20.39 -33.85 -34.14
C THR A 30 21.25 -32.74 -33.55
N GLU A 31 22.50 -32.59 -33.97
CA GLU A 31 23.38 -31.49 -33.54
C GLU A 31 22.81 -30.12 -33.96
N SER A 32 22.32 -30.01 -35.20
CA SER A 32 21.68 -28.79 -35.71
C SER A 32 20.41 -28.44 -34.93
N GLU A 33 19.58 -29.44 -34.61
CA GLU A 33 18.38 -29.26 -33.80
C GLU A 33 18.72 -28.87 -32.37
N ASN A 34 19.72 -29.49 -31.75
CA ASN A 34 20.19 -29.16 -30.41
C ASN A 34 20.72 -27.72 -30.34
N ALA A 35 21.50 -27.28 -31.32
CA ALA A 35 21.97 -25.90 -31.39
C ALA A 35 20.79 -24.92 -31.49
N ARG A 36 19.80 -25.22 -32.33
CA ARG A 36 18.59 -24.40 -32.46
C ARG A 36 17.76 -24.36 -31.19
N LEU A 37 17.58 -25.50 -30.52
CA LEU A 37 16.83 -25.58 -29.26
C LEU A 37 17.56 -24.85 -28.13
N SER A 38 18.89 -24.96 -28.07
CA SER A 38 19.71 -24.24 -27.09
C SER A 38 19.61 -22.73 -27.26
N ALA A 39 19.63 -22.23 -28.50
CA ALA A 39 19.41 -20.81 -28.78
C ALA A 39 18.01 -20.33 -28.36
N LYS A 40 16.98 -21.12 -28.65
CA LYS A 40 15.60 -20.81 -28.21
C LYS A 40 15.45 -20.82 -26.69
N LEU A 41 16.09 -21.76 -26.00
CA LEU A 41 16.08 -21.80 -24.53
C LEU A 41 16.69 -20.52 -23.97
N TYR A 42 17.84 -20.10 -24.50
CA TYR A 42 18.49 -18.86 -24.09
C TYR A 42 17.59 -17.62 -24.31
N GLU A 43 16.94 -17.51 -25.48
CA GLU A 43 15.98 -16.43 -25.75
C GLU A 43 14.81 -16.41 -24.76
N GLN A 44 14.26 -17.58 -24.43
CA GLN A 44 13.18 -17.70 -23.45
C GLN A 44 13.63 -17.36 -22.03
N GLU A 45 14.85 -17.74 -21.65
CA GLU A 45 15.43 -17.37 -20.35
C GLU A 45 15.57 -15.85 -20.20
N GLU A 46 16.06 -15.16 -21.24
CA GLU A 46 16.14 -13.69 -21.26
C GLU A 46 14.76 -13.03 -21.18
N GLU A 47 13.75 -13.58 -21.88
CA GLU A 47 12.38 -13.09 -21.82
C GLU A 47 11.77 -13.25 -20.42
N ILE A 48 11.99 -14.39 -19.75
CA ILE A 48 11.57 -14.63 -18.37
C ILE A 48 12.18 -13.57 -17.45
N ILE A 49 13.50 -13.34 -17.56
CA ILE A 49 14.19 -12.35 -16.73
C ILE A 49 13.61 -10.93 -16.95
N ALA A 50 13.26 -10.58 -18.19
CA ALA A 50 12.64 -9.31 -18.50
C ALA A 50 11.24 -9.19 -17.86
N LEU A 51 10.40 -10.21 -18.03
CA LEU A 51 9.05 -10.26 -17.44
C LEU A 51 9.07 -10.22 -15.91
N GLU A 52 10.04 -10.87 -15.27
CA GLU A 52 10.20 -10.81 -13.82
C GLU A 52 10.53 -9.40 -13.32
N LYS A 53 11.37 -8.66 -14.06
CA LYS A 53 11.71 -7.25 -13.75
C LYS A 53 10.48 -6.35 -13.93
N GLU A 54 9.71 -6.54 -14.99
CA GLU A 54 8.47 -5.81 -15.22
C GLU A 54 7.45 -6.10 -14.12
N LEU A 55 7.24 -7.36 -13.76
CA LEU A 55 6.34 -7.78 -12.69
C LEU A 55 6.75 -7.16 -11.35
N LYS A 56 8.05 -7.14 -11.03
CA LYS A 56 8.56 -6.51 -9.80
C LYS A 56 8.27 -5.02 -9.77
N THR A 57 8.44 -4.34 -10.90
CA THR A 57 8.18 -2.90 -11.03
C THR A 57 6.68 -2.60 -10.91
N ALA A 58 5.84 -3.37 -11.61
CA ALA A 58 4.39 -3.27 -11.53
C ALA A 58 3.88 -3.50 -10.10
N LYS A 59 4.36 -4.55 -9.41
CA LYS A 59 4.02 -4.81 -8.00
C LYS A 59 4.36 -3.64 -7.09
N LYS A 60 5.55 -3.03 -7.26
CA LYS A 60 5.97 -1.88 -6.46
C LYS A 60 5.06 -0.67 -6.70
N LEU A 61 4.76 -0.35 -7.95
CA LEU A 61 3.89 0.77 -8.31
C LEU A 61 2.45 0.55 -7.83
N SER A 62 1.91 -0.66 -7.99
CA SER A 62 0.59 -1.02 -7.49
C SER A 62 0.51 -0.91 -5.97
N LEU A 63 1.51 -1.43 -5.23
CA LEU A 63 1.53 -1.30 -3.77
C LEU A 63 1.57 0.17 -3.34
N GLN A 64 2.41 0.98 -4.00
CA GLN A 64 2.50 2.42 -3.72
C GLN A 64 1.17 3.13 -3.99
N SER A 65 0.51 2.81 -5.11
CA SER A 65 -0.80 3.36 -5.44
C SER A 65 -1.89 2.93 -4.45
N LEU A 66 -1.86 1.66 -4.00
CA LEU A 66 -2.87 1.12 -3.09
C LEU A 66 -2.76 1.68 -1.67
N THR A 67 -1.58 2.14 -1.27
CA THR A 67 -1.28 2.59 0.09
C THR A 67 -1.15 4.12 0.21
N GLY A 68 -1.59 4.89 -0.81
CA GLY A 68 -1.39 6.36 -0.84
C GLY A 68 0.09 6.78 -0.86
N GLY A 69 0.99 5.83 -1.11
CA GLY A 69 2.43 5.96 -1.01
C GLY A 69 3.01 5.87 0.41
N TYR A 70 2.20 5.52 1.41
CA TYR A 70 2.64 5.31 2.78
C TYR A 70 3.24 3.92 2.99
N LYS A 71 4.13 3.81 3.96
CA LYS A 71 4.77 2.56 4.37
C LYS A 71 4.62 2.37 5.88
N LEU A 72 4.79 1.12 6.30
CA LEU A 72 4.92 0.79 7.70
C LEU A 72 6.10 1.57 8.31
N GLY A 73 5.85 2.16 9.47
CA GLY A 73 6.80 3.00 10.18
C GLY A 73 6.92 4.44 9.69
N ASP A 74 6.19 4.85 8.64
CA ASP A 74 6.17 6.25 8.23
C ASP A 74 5.57 7.13 9.33
N LYS A 75 6.21 8.27 9.57
CA LYS A 75 5.68 9.33 10.42
C LYS A 75 4.64 10.12 9.64
N VAL A 76 3.50 10.33 10.27
CA VAL A 76 2.35 11.00 9.66
C VAL A 76 1.71 11.98 10.63
N TRP A 77 0.93 12.89 10.08
CA TRP A 77 0.14 13.84 10.83
C TRP A 77 -1.34 13.46 10.74
N ILE A 78 -2.01 13.48 11.88
CA ILE A 78 -3.44 13.15 11.99
C ILE A 78 -4.17 14.29 12.67
N VAL A 79 -5.47 14.34 12.44
CA VAL A 79 -6.36 15.32 13.07
C VAL A 79 -6.83 14.78 14.41
N ARG A 80 -6.68 15.56 15.47
CA ARG A 80 -7.20 15.23 16.80
C ARG A 80 -8.14 16.31 17.28
N SER A 81 -9.27 15.88 17.85
CA SER A 81 -10.19 16.79 18.52
C SER A 81 -9.78 16.96 19.98
N GLU A 82 -9.58 18.22 20.39
CA GLU A 82 -9.24 18.60 21.75
C GLU A 82 -10.34 19.51 22.31
N ALA A 83 -10.79 19.20 23.53
CA ALA A 83 -11.79 19.98 24.22
C ALA A 83 -11.14 21.24 24.82
N GLU A 84 -11.61 22.40 24.42
CA GLU A 84 -11.29 23.67 25.07
C GLU A 84 -12.45 24.04 25.99
N GLN A 85 -12.16 24.19 27.29
CA GLN A 85 -13.14 24.64 28.27
C GLN A 85 -12.89 26.11 28.58
N LYS A 86 -13.90 26.95 28.33
CA LYS A 86 -13.89 28.36 28.72
C LYS A 86 -14.87 28.58 29.85
N ASN A 87 -14.47 29.36 30.85
CA ASN A 87 -15.36 29.75 31.94
C ASN A 87 -16.61 30.42 31.37
N CYS A 88 -17.77 30.08 31.90
CA CYS A 88 -19.02 30.70 31.49
C CYS A 88 -18.97 32.19 31.84
N GLU A 89 -19.15 33.05 30.85
CA GLU A 89 -19.05 34.50 31.00
C GLU A 89 -20.01 35.05 32.06
N LYS A 90 -21.19 34.43 32.23
CA LYS A 90 -22.22 34.91 33.19
C LYS A 90 -21.92 34.59 34.65
N CYS A 91 -21.33 33.43 34.94
CA CYS A 91 -21.04 33.03 36.33
C CYS A 91 -19.54 33.00 36.65
N ASN A 92 -18.68 33.23 35.67
CA ASN A 92 -17.23 33.16 35.76
C ASN A 92 -16.72 31.88 36.47
N GLY A 93 -17.27 30.71 36.10
CA GLY A 93 -16.89 29.43 36.73
C GLY A 93 -17.64 29.04 38.00
N SER A 94 -18.33 29.97 38.67
CA SER A 94 -18.96 29.71 39.98
C SER A 94 -20.23 28.84 39.94
N LYS A 95 -20.77 28.56 38.74
CA LYS A 95 -22.06 27.86 38.48
C LYS A 95 -23.30 28.60 38.96
N LYS A 96 -23.13 29.74 39.63
CA LYS A 96 -24.21 30.51 40.23
C LYS A 96 -24.09 31.99 39.90
N VAL A 97 -25.19 32.71 39.95
CA VAL A 97 -25.24 34.15 39.72
C VAL A 97 -26.11 34.78 40.79
N ASN A 98 -25.74 35.98 41.24
CA ASN A 98 -26.56 36.76 42.15
C ASN A 98 -27.70 37.40 41.36
N ALA A 99 -28.93 37.11 41.74
CA ALA A 99 -30.14 37.70 41.17
C ALA A 99 -30.93 38.40 42.28
N ILE A 100 -31.71 39.42 41.91
CA ILE A 100 -32.67 40.04 42.81
C ILE A 100 -34.04 39.50 42.42
N ILE A 101 -34.66 38.74 43.33
CA ILE A 101 -36.01 38.19 43.18
C ILE A 101 -36.85 38.83 44.28
N ASP A 102 -37.91 39.54 43.89
CA ASP A 102 -38.82 40.23 44.82
C ASP A 102 -38.13 41.16 45.84
N GLY A 103 -37.01 41.78 45.45
CA GLY A 103 -36.24 42.71 46.28
C GLY A 103 -35.23 42.04 47.23
N VAL A 104 -35.11 40.72 47.21
CA VAL A 104 -34.13 39.95 47.99
C VAL A 104 -32.98 39.50 47.08
N HIS A 105 -31.75 39.66 47.54
CA HIS A 105 -30.58 39.11 46.86
C HIS A 105 -30.50 37.60 47.10
N GLU A 106 -30.67 36.81 46.06
CA GLU A 106 -30.56 35.35 46.10
C GLU A 106 -29.52 34.84 45.11
N GLU A 107 -28.83 33.77 45.49
CA GLU A 107 -27.85 33.09 44.66
C GLU A 107 -28.54 31.97 43.87
N ILE A 108 -28.75 32.16 42.57
CA ILE A 108 -29.43 31.20 41.70
C ILE A 108 -28.44 30.45 40.81
N LYS A 109 -28.87 29.29 40.28
CA LYS A 109 -28.10 28.56 39.27
C LYS A 109 -27.90 29.42 38.02
N CYS A 110 -26.70 29.36 37.43
CA CYS A 110 -26.40 30.09 36.21
C CYS A 110 -27.38 29.67 35.09
N PRO A 111 -28.12 30.60 34.47
CA PRO A 111 -29.05 30.27 33.40
C PRO A 111 -28.36 29.92 32.08
N SER A 112 -27.05 30.14 31.97
CA SER A 112 -26.28 29.96 30.72
C SER A 112 -25.24 28.85 30.77
N CYS A 113 -25.10 28.16 31.90
CA CYS A 113 -24.29 26.95 31.97
C CYS A 113 -24.72 26.05 33.14
N THR A 114 -24.47 24.76 32.99
CA THR A 114 -24.70 23.76 34.06
C THR A 114 -23.46 23.55 34.92
N PHE A 115 -22.27 23.65 34.32
CA PHE A 115 -21.02 23.22 34.95
C PHE A 115 -20.05 24.37 35.26
N GLY A 116 -20.42 25.62 34.96
CA GLY A 116 -19.55 26.79 35.17
C GLY A 116 -18.65 27.09 33.97
N TYR A 117 -18.65 26.23 32.95
CA TYR A 117 -17.87 26.38 31.72
C TYR A 117 -18.73 26.02 30.49
N GLN A 118 -18.25 26.45 29.33
CA GLN A 118 -18.69 26.02 28.02
C GLN A 118 -17.54 25.26 27.36
N THR A 119 -17.85 24.12 26.72
CA THR A 119 -16.86 23.30 26.02
C THR A 119 -16.97 23.55 24.53
N SER A 120 -15.90 24.00 23.90
CA SER A 120 -15.71 23.95 22.45
C SER A 120 -14.76 22.82 22.09
N TRP A 121 -14.86 22.32 20.85
CA TRP A 121 -13.95 21.32 20.32
C TRP A 121 -13.13 21.95 19.22
N ILE A 122 -11.80 21.87 19.35
CA ILE A 122 -10.86 22.38 18.37
C ILE A 122 -10.10 21.20 17.79
N LEU A 123 -9.97 21.19 16.47
CA LEU A 123 -9.14 20.22 15.78
C LEU A 123 -7.69 20.71 15.73
N THR A 124 -6.74 19.86 16.11
CA THR A 124 -5.31 20.15 16.08
C THR A 124 -4.52 19.01 15.39
N PRO A 125 -3.43 19.34 14.68
CA PRO A 125 -2.54 18.32 14.11
C PRO A 125 -1.71 17.61 15.18
N LYS A 126 -1.59 16.29 15.06
CA LYS A 126 -0.74 15.48 15.93
C LYS A 126 0.12 14.52 15.12
N GLU A 127 1.40 14.40 15.50
CA GLU A 127 2.33 13.42 14.91
C GLU A 127 2.09 12.03 15.50
N ASP A 128 2.06 11.04 14.62
CA ASP A 128 1.98 9.63 14.95
C ASP A 128 2.69 8.77 13.88
N GLN A 129 2.66 7.45 14.02
CA GLN A 129 3.35 6.51 13.15
C GLN A 129 2.42 5.40 12.66
N ILE A 130 2.53 5.04 11.39
CA ILE A 130 1.78 3.92 10.80
C ILE A 130 2.37 2.60 11.29
N GLU A 131 1.58 1.81 12.00
CA GLU A 131 2.00 0.50 12.51
C GLU A 131 1.52 -0.63 11.60
N PHE A 132 0.28 -0.53 11.12
CA PHE A 132 -0.29 -1.48 10.15
C PHE A 132 -1.00 -0.76 9.01
N ILE A 133 -0.95 -1.36 7.83
CA ILE A 133 -1.74 -0.94 6.67
C ILE A 133 -2.61 -2.12 6.27
N THR A 134 -3.92 -1.90 6.26
CA THR A 134 -4.90 -2.88 5.78
C THR A 134 -5.44 -2.43 4.44
N ILE A 135 -5.36 -3.31 3.45
CA ILE A 135 -5.92 -3.09 2.12
C ILE A 135 -7.19 -3.94 2.02
N THR A 136 -8.33 -3.30 1.79
CA THR A 136 -9.60 -3.99 1.57
C THR A 136 -9.95 -3.88 0.09
N ILE A 137 -10.19 -5.03 -0.54
CA ILE A 137 -10.58 -5.14 -1.95
C ILE A 137 -12.03 -5.60 -1.99
N GLU A 138 -12.93 -4.70 -2.40
CA GLU A 138 -14.34 -4.97 -2.64
C GLU A 138 -14.65 -4.94 -4.14
N ARG A 139 -15.81 -5.47 -4.55
CA ARG A 139 -16.21 -5.60 -5.96
C ARG A 139 -16.10 -4.31 -6.79
N GLN A 140 -16.24 -3.14 -6.18
CA GLN A 140 -16.24 -1.85 -6.86
C GLN A 140 -15.24 -0.84 -6.25
N LYS A 141 -14.59 -1.19 -5.14
CA LYS A 141 -13.74 -0.25 -4.39
C LYS A 141 -12.57 -0.99 -3.80
N THR A 142 -11.40 -0.39 -3.91
CA THR A 142 -10.23 -0.79 -3.15
C THR A 142 -9.78 0.40 -2.35
N PHE A 143 -9.57 0.23 -1.05
CA PHE A 143 -9.13 1.29 -0.17
C PHE A 143 -8.14 0.77 0.87
N ALA A 144 -7.25 1.65 1.29
CA ALA A 144 -6.32 1.38 2.38
C ALA A 144 -6.78 2.08 3.66
N ARG A 145 -6.55 1.39 4.78
CA ARG A 145 -6.70 1.92 6.13
C ARG A 145 -5.38 1.80 6.87
N TYR A 146 -5.12 2.77 7.73
CA TYR A 146 -3.87 2.91 8.45
C TYR A 146 -4.17 2.77 9.94
N TRP A 147 -3.56 1.80 10.60
CA TRP A 147 -3.59 1.66 12.06
C TRP A 147 -2.47 2.47 12.67
N LEU A 148 -2.79 3.28 13.67
CA LEU A 148 -1.82 4.07 14.41
C LEU A 148 -1.96 3.79 15.90
N GLU A 149 -0.84 3.43 16.54
CA GLU A 149 -0.79 2.93 17.91
C GLU A 149 -1.33 3.95 18.93
N ARG A 150 -0.99 5.25 18.80
CA ARG A 150 -1.33 6.23 19.84
C ARG A 150 -2.81 6.58 19.90
N ILE A 151 -3.54 6.34 18.81
CA ILE A 151 -4.98 6.58 18.74
C ILE A 151 -5.80 5.29 18.76
N ASP A 152 -5.12 4.13 18.74
CA ASP A 152 -5.71 2.79 18.85
C ASP A 152 -6.90 2.57 17.89
N ARG A 153 -6.77 3.05 16.65
CA ARG A 153 -7.82 2.96 15.63
C ARG A 153 -7.28 2.99 14.20
N TYR A 154 -8.11 2.50 13.28
CA TYR A 154 -7.91 2.67 11.84
C TYR A 154 -8.37 4.05 11.38
N LEU A 155 -7.57 4.67 10.52
CA LEU A 155 -7.90 5.88 9.77
C LEU A 155 -7.97 5.58 8.27
N ASP A 156 -8.84 6.29 7.57
CA ASP A 156 -8.87 6.29 6.11
C ASP A 156 -7.78 7.23 5.54
N GLU A 157 -7.50 7.14 4.24
CA GLU A 157 -6.45 7.93 3.57
C GLU A 157 -6.61 9.45 3.72
N ASN A 158 -7.86 9.94 3.78
CA ASN A 158 -8.15 11.37 3.89
C ASN A 158 -7.93 11.93 5.31
N GLU A 159 -7.66 11.08 6.30
CA GLU A 159 -7.43 11.46 7.69
C GLU A 159 -5.94 11.41 8.07
N VAL A 160 -5.07 11.00 7.14
CA VAL A 160 -3.64 10.84 7.33
C VAL A 160 -2.87 11.73 6.36
N PHE A 161 -2.04 12.61 6.90
CA PHE A 161 -1.33 13.63 6.14
C PHE A 161 0.18 13.41 6.19
N LYS A 162 0.89 13.73 5.10
CA LYS A 162 2.35 13.60 5.03
C LYS A 162 3.05 14.71 5.80
N THR A 163 2.46 15.90 5.79
CA THR A 163 3.06 17.10 6.38
C THR A 163 2.16 17.71 7.44
N LYS A 164 2.78 18.44 8.38
CA LYS A 164 2.05 19.16 9.41
C LYS A 164 1.19 20.26 8.79
N GLU A 165 1.71 20.92 7.77
CA GLU A 165 1.10 22.05 7.10
C GLU A 165 -0.21 21.66 6.41
N GLU A 166 -0.23 20.51 5.72
CA GLU A 166 -1.45 19.97 5.10
C GLU A 166 -2.52 19.64 6.15
N CYS A 167 -2.11 18.99 7.23
CA CYS A 167 -3.01 18.65 8.34
C CYS A 167 -3.54 19.90 9.05
N GLN A 168 -2.69 20.91 9.27
CA GLN A 168 -3.08 22.18 9.90
C GLN A 168 -4.10 22.91 9.03
N LYS A 169 -3.88 22.99 7.73
CA LYS A 169 -4.83 23.61 6.81
C LYS A 169 -6.21 22.94 6.88
N TYR A 170 -6.24 21.61 6.91
CA TYR A 170 -7.48 20.86 7.08
C TYR A 170 -8.16 21.16 8.43
N CYS A 171 -7.39 21.20 9.52
CA CYS A 171 -7.90 21.57 10.84
C CYS A 171 -8.51 22.98 10.83
N ASP A 172 -7.80 23.95 10.26
CA ASP A 172 -8.23 25.35 10.19
C ASP A 172 -9.53 25.51 9.40
N GLU A 173 -9.65 24.83 8.25
CA GLU A 173 -10.85 24.85 7.42
C GLU A 173 -12.08 24.31 8.15
N ILE A 174 -11.92 23.26 8.97
CA ILE A 174 -13.03 22.70 9.75
C ILE A 174 -13.33 23.54 10.99
N ASN A 175 -12.30 24.00 11.69
CA ASN A 175 -12.46 24.86 12.86
C ASN A 175 -13.20 26.15 12.49
N ALA A 176 -12.92 26.75 11.34
CA ALA A 176 -13.63 27.91 10.83
C ALA A 176 -15.13 27.62 10.61
N LYS A 177 -15.47 26.49 10.00
CA LYS A 177 -16.88 26.08 9.78
C LYS A 177 -17.65 25.80 11.07
N ASN A 178 -16.96 25.33 12.12
CA ASN A 178 -17.58 25.05 13.41
C ASN A 178 -17.75 26.29 14.30
N GLN A 179 -17.21 27.44 13.88
CA GLN A 179 -17.32 28.73 14.57
C GLN A 179 -18.40 29.65 13.97
N GLU A 180 -18.99 29.29 12.81
CA GLU A 180 -20.19 29.91 12.22
C GLU A 180 -21.47 29.30 12.81
#